data_AF-A0A7C5DR38-F1
#
_entry.id   AF-A0A7C5DR38-F1
#
_cell.length_a   1.000
_cell.length_b   1.000
_cell.length_c   1.000
_cell.angle_alpha   90.00
_cell.angle_beta   90.00
_cell.angle_gamma   90.00
#
_symmetry.space_group_name_H-M   'P 1'
#
loop_
_entity.id
_entity.type
_entity.pdbx_description
1 polymer ?
#
loop_
_entity_poly.entity_id
_entity_poly.type
_entity_poly.pdbx_seq_one_letter_code
_entity_poly.pdbx_strand_id
1 'polypeptide(L)' 'LKVVGLDWDQESLEEFGKETLRRKYAFKVREGFDLKNLRIPRRITETPTPFGRLEEVELRSALEEIGRLLAG' A
#
# COMPACT_ATOMS: atom_id res chain seq x y z
N LEU A 1 11.11 -5.44 19.49
CA LEU A 1 11.21 -6.92 19.35
C LEU A 1 12.02 -7.60 20.46
N LYS A 2 12.73 -6.85 21.33
CA LYS A 2 13.52 -7.41 22.44
C LYS A 2 12.74 -8.35 23.38
N VAL A 3 11.45 -8.08 23.60
CA VAL A 3 10.55 -8.94 24.40
C VAL A 3 10.36 -10.35 23.85
N VAL A 4 10.62 -10.56 22.55
CA VAL A 4 10.62 -11.89 21.90
C VAL A 4 12.05 -12.39 21.60
N GLY A 5 13.07 -11.81 22.25
CA GLY A 5 14.47 -12.22 22.09
C GLY A 5 15.16 -11.75 20.82
N LEU A 6 14.55 -10.82 20.08
CA LEU A 6 15.10 -10.27 18.84
C LEU A 6 15.62 -8.85 19.07
N ASP A 7 16.92 -8.66 18.89
CA ASP A 7 17.57 -7.35 18.98
C ASP A 7 17.59 -6.67 17.60
N TRP A 8 16.44 -6.09 17.25
CA TRP A 8 16.25 -5.38 16.00
C TRP A 8 16.09 -3.89 16.29
N ASP A 9 16.84 -3.09 15.56
CA ASP A 9 16.69 -1.63 15.56
C ASP A 9 15.56 -1.19 14.60
N GLN A 10 15.32 0.11 14.57
CA GLN A 10 14.28 0.71 13.74
C GLN A 10 14.55 0.50 12.24
N GLU A 11 15.79 0.68 11.80
CA GLU A 11 16.17 0.58 10.38
C GLU A 11 15.96 -0.85 9.86
N SER A 12 16.39 -1.85 10.64
CA SER A 12 16.20 -3.27 10.31
C SER A 12 14.71 -3.63 10.19
N LEU A 13 13.87 -3.06 11.06
CA LEU A 13 12.42 -3.24 11.02
C LEU A 13 11.79 -2.60 9.78
N GLU A 14 12.20 -1.39 9.43
CA GLU A 14 11.72 -0.69 8.24
C GLU A 14 12.08 -1.46 6.96
N GLU A 15 13.33 -1.93 6.84
CA GLU A 15 13.75 -2.68 5.66
C GLU A 15 13.01 -4.01 5.54
N PHE A 16 12.83 -4.73 6.66
CA PHE A 16 12.04 -5.94 6.68
C PHE A 16 10.58 -5.71 6.28
N GLY A 17 9.99 -4.59 6.71
CA GLY A 17 8.65 -4.18 6.30
C GLY A 17 8.56 -3.93 4.80
N LYS A 18 9.53 -3.20 4.22
CA LYS A 18 9.60 -2.93 2.78
C LYS A 18 9.74 -4.23 1.98
N GLU A 19 10.63 -5.12 2.40
CA GLU A 19 10.82 -6.40 1.73
C GLU A 19 9.58 -7.29 1.79
N THR A 20 8.93 -7.36 2.96
CA THR A 20 7.67 -8.07 3.13
C THR A 20 6.57 -7.51 2.21
N LEU A 21 6.47 -6.18 2.11
CA LEU A 21 5.53 -5.50 1.24
C LEU A 21 5.79 -5.84 -0.24
N ARG A 22 7.05 -5.76 -0.70
CA ARG A 22 7.45 -6.11 -2.08
C ARG A 22 7.11 -7.55 -2.42
N ARG A 23 7.46 -8.51 -1.56
CA ARG A 23 7.13 -9.94 -1.77
C ARG A 23 5.64 -10.20 -1.82
N LYS A 24 4.87 -9.58 -0.92
CA LYS A 24 3.40 -9.68 -0.91
C LYS A 24 2.81 -9.11 -2.21
N TYR A 25 3.32 -7.98 -2.68
CA TYR A 25 2.85 -7.38 -3.92
C TYR A 25 3.19 -8.26 -5.14
N ALA A 26 4.43 -8.73 -5.25
CA ALA A 26 4.86 -9.65 -6.31
C ALA A 26 4.00 -10.93 -6.36
N PHE A 27 3.69 -11.49 -5.19
CA PHE A 27 2.75 -12.61 -5.07
C PHE A 27 1.38 -12.22 -5.65
N LYS A 28 0.78 -11.11 -5.19
CA LYS A 28 -0.55 -10.67 -5.67
C LYS A 28 -0.58 -10.50 -7.19
N VAL A 29 0.43 -9.86 -7.77
CA VAL A 29 0.53 -9.63 -9.23
C VAL A 29 0.62 -10.97 -9.98
N ARG A 30 1.43 -11.90 -9.48
CA ARG A 30 1.54 -13.26 -10.05
C ARG A 30 0.19 -13.99 -10.05
N GLU A 31 -0.63 -13.79 -9.03
CA GLU A 31 -1.99 -14.35 -8.92
C GLU A 31 -3.07 -13.51 -9.65
N GLY A 32 -2.67 -12.53 -10.47
CA GLY A 32 -3.58 -11.75 -11.33
C GLY A 32 -4.13 -10.46 -10.72
N PHE A 33 -3.58 -9.98 -9.60
CA PHE A 33 -3.94 -8.67 -9.05
C PHE A 33 -3.39 -7.53 -9.91
N ASP A 34 -4.23 -6.54 -10.19
CA ASP A 34 -3.86 -5.34 -10.94
C ASP A 34 -4.39 -4.07 -10.26
N LEU A 35 -3.47 -3.16 -9.90
CA LEU A 35 -3.80 -1.86 -9.31
C LEU A 35 -4.64 -0.98 -10.23
N LYS A 36 -4.42 -1.05 -11.56
CA LYS A 36 -5.11 -0.20 -12.54
C LYS A 36 -6.60 -0.52 -12.63
N ASN A 37 -6.94 -1.79 -12.42
CA ASN A 37 -8.29 -2.33 -12.53
C ASN A 37 -9.00 -2.45 -11.17
N LEU A 38 -8.42 -1.90 -10.09
CA LEU A 38 -9.08 -1.87 -8.79
C LEU A 38 -10.37 -1.05 -8.85
N ARG A 39 -11.47 -1.67 -8.43
CA ARG A 39 -12.72 -0.96 -8.21
C ARG A 39 -12.61 -0.07 -6.97
N ILE A 40 -12.72 1.24 -7.16
CA ILE A 40 -12.91 2.21 -6.07
C ILE A 40 -14.39 2.22 -5.69
N PRO A 41 -14.79 1.85 -4.46
CA PRO A 41 -16.18 1.95 -4.04
C PRO A 41 -16.63 3.41 -4.01
N ARG A 42 -17.79 3.69 -4.64
CA ARG A 42 -18.39 5.04 -4.73
C ARG A 42 -18.54 5.74 -3.38
N ARG A 43 -18.75 4.98 -2.30
CA ARG A 43 -18.89 5.53 -0.93
C ARG A 43 -17.65 6.31 -0.45
N ILE A 44 -16.46 6.02 -1.00
CA ILE A 44 -15.21 6.72 -0.63
C ILE A 44 -15.27 8.19 -1.04
N THR A 45 -15.89 8.53 -2.17
CA THR A 45 -16.01 9.91 -2.65
C THR A 45 -17.29 10.61 -2.16
N GLU A 46 -18.30 9.83 -1.76
CA GLU A 46 -19.56 10.36 -1.19
C GLU A 46 -19.45 10.75 0.29
N THR A 47 -18.67 9.98 1.06
CA THR A 47 -18.59 10.15 2.52
C THR A 47 -17.39 11.05 2.86
N PRO A 48 -17.61 12.23 3.47
CA PRO A 48 -16.50 13.08 3.89
C PRO A 48 -15.69 12.40 5.00
N THR A 49 -14.36 12.54 4.91
CA THR A 49 -13.43 12.15 5.96
C THR A 49 -13.18 13.34 6.91
N PRO A 50 -12.50 13.15 8.06
CA PRO A 50 -12.05 14.27 8.89
C PRO A 50 -11.15 15.29 8.16
N PHE A 51 -10.55 14.88 7.04
CA PHE A 51 -9.69 15.72 6.20
C PHE A 51 -10.40 16.31 4.97
N GLY A 52 -11.72 16.12 4.86
CA GLY A 52 -12.52 16.59 3.72
C GLY A 52 -12.98 15.45 2.81
N ARG A 53 -13.54 15.83 1.65
CA ARG A 53 -13.97 14.89 0.61
C ARG A 53 -12.77 14.46 -0.23
N LEU A 54 -12.80 13.20 -0.66
CA LEU A 54 -11.80 12.62 -1.54
C LEU A 54 -12.33 12.61 -2.97
N GLU A 55 -11.51 13.01 -3.92
CA GLU A 55 -11.86 12.94 -5.33
C GLU A 55 -11.33 11.65 -5.96
N GLU A 56 -12.09 11.05 -6.88
CA GLU A 56 -11.70 9.78 -7.50
C GLU A 56 -10.36 9.89 -8.26
N VAL A 57 -10.08 11.06 -8.84
CA VAL A 57 -8.82 11.34 -9.54
C VAL A 57 -7.61 11.26 -8.60
N GLU A 58 -7.76 11.71 -7.36
CA GLU A 58 -6.68 11.68 -6.35
C GLU A 58 -6.40 10.25 -5.93
N LEU A 59 -7.46 9.46 -5.71
CA LEU A 59 -7.36 8.04 -5.39
C LEU A 59 -6.68 7.26 -6.51
N ARG A 60 -7.02 7.54 -7.77
CA ARG A 60 -6.39 6.92 -8.94
C ARG A 60 -4.91 7.29 -9.05
N SER A 61 -4.58 8.56 -8.84
CA SER A 61 -3.18 9.04 -8.84
C SER A 61 -2.36 8.35 -7.74
N ALA A 62 -2.94 8.14 -6.56
CA ALA A 62 -2.29 7.42 -5.47
C ALA A 62 -2.06 5.92 -5.80
N LEU A 63 -3.02 5.26 -6.46
CA LEU A 63 -2.87 3.88 -6.93
C LEU A 63 -1.77 3.74 -8.01
N GLU A 64 -1.63 4.74 -8.88
CA GLU A 64 -0.55 4.78 -9.86
C GLU A 64 0.82 4.98 -9.19
N GLU A 65 0.91 5.90 -8.22
CA GLU A 65 2.16 6.17 -7.52
C GLU A 65 2.64 4.97 -6.70
N ILE A 66 1.74 4.32 -5.94
CA ILE A 66 2.14 3.10 -5.21
C ILE A 66 2.57 1.98 -6.16
N GLY A 67 1.97 1.90 -7.35
CA GLY A 67 2.41 0.97 -8.40
C GLY A 67 3.83 1.26 -8.87
N ARG A 68 4.19 2.53 -9.06
CA ARG A 68 5.56 2.95 -9.41
C ARG A 68 6.56 2.60 -8.30
N LEU A 69 6.22 2.90 -7.05
CA LEU A 69 7.08 2.64 -5.88
C LEU A 69 7.31 1.15 -5.61
N LEU A 70 6.38 0.28 -5.99
CA LEU A 70 6.49 -1.18 -5.81
C LEU A 70 7.13 -1.89 -7.00
N ALA A 71 7.23 -1.23 -8.16
CA ALA A 71 7.90 -1.74 -9.35
C ALA A 71 9.40 -1.40 -9.41
N GLY A 72 9.84 -0.39 -8.64
CA GLY A 72 11.25 -0.06 -8.40
C GLY A 72 11.82 -0.74 -7.17
#